data_AF-A0A7J6I2G9-F1
#
_entry.id   AF-A0A7J6I2G9-F1
#
_cell.length_a   1.000
_cell.length_b   1.000
_cell.length_c   1.000
_cell.angle_alpha   90.00
_cell.angle_beta   90.00
_cell.angle_gamma   90.00
#
_symmetry.space_group_name_H-M   'P 1'
#
loop_
_entity.id
_entity.type
_entity.pdbx_description
1 polymer ?
#
loop_
_entity_poly.entity_id
_entity_poly.type
_entity_poly.pdbx_seq_one_letter_code
_entity_poly.pdbx_strand_id
1 'polypeptide(L)'
;IRYWVIHSITIPSLFIAGWLFVSTGLAYDVFGSPRPNEYFTESRQGVPLITGRFDSLEQLDEFNRTYPIFTVRWLAVHGLAVPTVSFLGSISAMQFIQ
;
A
#
# COMPACT_ATOMS: atom_id res chain seq x y z
N ILE A 1 -1.99 -27.74 17.71
CA ILE A 1 -0.83 -27.91 16.80
C ILE A 1 -1.22 -27.61 15.35
N ARG A 2 -2.01 -28.44 14.62
CA ARG A 2 -2.37 -28.20 13.20
C ARG A 2 -2.94 -26.80 12.89
N TYR A 3 -3.87 -26.31 13.73
CA TYR A 3 -4.44 -24.97 13.57
C TYR A 3 -3.33 -23.89 13.61
N TRP A 4 -2.50 -23.93 14.64
CA TRP A 4 -1.40 -22.99 14.83
C TRP A 4 -0.31 -23.10 13.76
N VAL A 5 -0.01 -24.32 13.27
CA VAL A 5 0.93 -24.55 12.17
C VAL A 5 0.45 -23.90 10.86
N ILE A 6 -0.85 -23.94 10.59
CA ILE A 6 -1.41 -23.27 9.40
C ILE A 6 -1.41 -21.75 9.61
N HIS A 7 -1.88 -21.30 10.79
CA HIS A 7 -2.05 -19.87 11.06
C HIS A 7 -0.72 -19.13 11.28
N SER A 8 0.35 -19.82 11.66
CA SER A 8 1.70 -19.24 11.71
C SER A 8 2.26 -18.89 10.33
N ILE A 9 1.64 -19.37 9.25
CA ILE A 9 2.00 -19.00 7.87
C ILE A 9 0.97 -18.04 7.30
N THR A 10 -0.33 -18.37 7.41
CA THR A 10 -1.38 -17.60 6.75
C THR A 10 -1.58 -16.21 7.37
N ILE A 11 -1.48 -16.07 8.70
CA ILE A 11 -1.65 -14.76 9.36
C ILE A 11 -0.49 -13.80 9.00
N PRO A 12 0.80 -14.18 9.14
CA PRO A 12 1.89 -13.29 8.71
C PRO A 12 1.85 -13.01 7.21
N SER A 13 1.45 -13.97 6.37
CA SER A 13 1.32 -13.76 4.92
C SER A 13 0.27 -12.70 4.60
N LEU A 14 -0.91 -12.77 5.21
CA LEU A 14 -1.96 -11.77 5.01
C LEU A 14 -1.54 -10.39 5.54
N PHE A 15 -0.84 -10.36 6.67
CA PHE A 15 -0.30 -9.12 7.23
C PHE A 15 0.71 -8.46 6.28
N ILE A 16 1.66 -9.23 5.74
CA ILE A 16 2.65 -8.72 4.76
C ILE A 16 1.94 -8.29 3.47
N ALA A 17 0.95 -9.05 2.99
CA ALA A 17 0.21 -8.67 1.80
C ALA A 17 -0.51 -7.33 1.98
N GLY A 18 -1.18 -7.12 3.12
CA GLY A 18 -1.79 -5.83 3.46
C GLY A 18 -0.77 -4.70 3.61
N TRP A 19 0.37 -4.98 4.25
CA TRP A 19 1.46 -4.01 4.37
C TRP A 19 2.00 -3.59 3.00
N LEU A 20 2.29 -4.54 2.11
CA LEU A 20 2.78 -4.27 0.75
C LEU A 20 1.75 -3.50 -0.07
N PHE A 21 0.46 -3.85 0.04
CA PHE A 21 -0.62 -3.16 -0.65
C PHE A 21 -0.66 -1.65 -0.35
N VAL A 22 -0.48 -1.27 0.92
CA VAL A 22 -0.45 0.16 1.31
C VAL A 22 0.91 0.79 1.00
N SER A 23 1.99 0.11 1.38
CA SER A 23 3.33 0.71 1.32
C SER A 23 3.78 0.96 -0.11
N THR A 24 3.49 0.06 -1.06
CA THR A 24 3.75 0.28 -2.51
C THR A 24 2.97 1.46 -3.08
N GLY A 25 1.97 1.94 -2.37
CA GLY A 25 1.04 2.92 -2.89
C GLY A 25 0.02 2.36 -3.88
N LEU A 26 -0.01 1.04 -4.09
CA LEU A 26 -1.05 0.38 -4.89
C LEU A 26 -2.46 0.71 -4.36
N ALA A 27 -2.61 0.87 -3.05
CA ALA A 27 -3.86 1.32 -2.45
C ALA A 27 -4.33 2.70 -2.97
N TYR A 28 -3.42 3.64 -3.20
CA TYR A 28 -3.76 4.95 -3.75
C TYR A 28 -4.23 4.82 -5.20
N ASP A 29 -3.55 4.00 -5.99
CA ASP A 29 -3.85 3.82 -7.40
C ASP A 29 -5.16 3.04 -7.63
N VAL A 30 -5.44 2.01 -6.83
CA VAL A 30 -6.66 1.17 -6.93
C VAL A 30 -7.91 1.95 -6.54
N PHE A 31 -7.83 2.74 -5.47
CA PHE A 31 -8.99 3.45 -4.93
C PHE A 31 -9.07 4.92 -5.37
N GLY A 32 -8.09 5.42 -6.13
CA GLY A 32 -8.01 6.83 -6.52
C GLY A 32 -7.87 7.77 -5.32
N SER A 33 -7.35 7.29 -4.18
CA SER A 33 -7.14 8.13 -3.00
C SER A 33 -5.95 9.04 -3.27
N PRO A 34 -6.09 10.38 -3.14
CA PRO A 34 -4.95 11.27 -3.26
C PRO A 34 -3.92 10.98 -2.18
N ARG A 35 -2.65 10.92 -2.57
CA ARG A 35 -1.52 10.91 -1.63
C ARG A 35 -1.43 12.27 -0.93
N PRO A 36 -0.74 12.39 0.22
CA PRO A 36 -0.65 13.66 0.96
C PRO A 36 -0.20 14.86 0.12
N ASN A 37 0.64 14.63 -0.90
CA ASN A 37 1.16 15.66 -1.80
C ASN A 37 0.33 15.84 -3.10
N GLU A 38 -0.79 15.14 -3.27
CA GLU A 38 -1.64 15.18 -4.47
C GLU A 38 -2.97 15.93 -4.26
N TYR A 39 -3.30 16.30 -3.01
CA TYR A 39 -4.53 17.05 -2.71
C TYR A 39 -4.58 18.44 -3.39
N PHE A 40 -3.43 19.09 -3.51
CA PHE A 40 -3.26 20.41 -4.14
C PHE A 40 -1.96 20.41 -4.94
N THR A 41 -1.96 21.11 -6.07
CA THR A 41 -0.77 21.28 -6.91
C THR A 41 -0.32 22.73 -6.90
N GLU A 42 0.91 22.99 -7.37
CA GLU A 42 1.42 24.37 -7.48
C GLU A 42 0.48 25.27 -8.28
N SER A 43 -0.18 24.73 -9.31
CA SER A 43 -1.14 25.47 -10.14
C SER A 43 -2.58 25.42 -9.64
N ARG A 44 -2.93 24.54 -8.70
CA ARG A 44 -4.30 24.30 -8.22
C ARG A 44 -4.37 24.30 -6.70
N GLN A 45 -4.84 25.43 -6.15
CA GLN A 45 -5.03 25.64 -4.71
C GLN A 45 -6.52 25.55 -4.27
N GLY A 46 -7.46 25.50 -5.23
CA GLY A 46 -8.88 25.27 -4.95
C GLY A 46 -9.20 23.79 -4.73
N VAL A 47 -10.29 23.49 -4.02
CA VAL A 47 -10.77 22.11 -3.79
C VAL A 47 -11.22 21.49 -5.13
N PRO A 48 -10.81 20.24 -5.46
CA PRO A 48 -11.23 19.57 -6.69
C PRO A 48 -12.65 19.02 -6.52
N LEU A 49 -13.65 19.90 -6.60
CA LEU A 49 -15.05 19.55 -6.42
C LEU A 49 -15.69 19.19 -7.77
N ILE A 50 -16.31 18.02 -7.84
CA ILE A 50 -17.12 17.60 -8.98
C ILE A 50 -18.47 18.31 -8.93
N THR A 51 -18.75 19.13 -9.92
CA THR A 51 -19.99 19.94 -9.98
C THR A 51 -20.97 19.45 -11.05
N GLY A 52 -20.50 18.64 -11.98
CA GLY A 52 -21.30 18.15 -13.11
C GLY A 52 -21.49 16.64 -13.06
N ARG A 53 -22.71 16.17 -13.35
CA ARG A 53 -23.06 14.73 -13.28
C ARG A 53 -22.57 13.98 -14.51
N PHE A 54 -22.74 14.55 -15.70
CA PHE A 54 -22.53 13.86 -16.98
C PHE A 54 -21.08 13.94 -17.48
N ASP A 55 -20.31 14.90 -16.98
CA ASP A 55 -18.91 15.22 -17.29
C ASP A 55 -17.98 14.96 -16.10
N SER A 56 -18.47 14.27 -15.06
CA SER A 56 -17.73 14.01 -13.83
C SER A 56 -16.39 13.29 -14.02
N LEU A 57 -16.29 12.37 -14.99
CA LEU A 57 -15.04 11.67 -15.28
C LEU A 57 -14.00 12.58 -15.92
N GLU A 58 -14.42 13.45 -16.83
CA GLU A 58 -13.55 14.44 -17.47
C GLU A 58 -13.03 15.45 -16.44
N GLN A 59 -13.90 15.93 -15.54
CA GLN A 59 -13.50 16.78 -14.42
C GLN A 59 -12.47 16.11 -13.50
N LEU A 60 -12.60 14.80 -13.23
CA LEU A 60 -11.62 14.06 -12.43
C LEU A 60 -10.25 13.94 -13.13
N ASP A 61 -10.24 13.66 -14.43
CA ASP A 61 -9.01 13.54 -15.23
C ASP A 61 -8.25 14.87 -15.28
N GLU A 62 -8.95 16.02 -15.34
CA GLU A 62 -8.33 17.34 -15.25
C GLU A 62 -7.64 17.60 -13.90
N PHE A 63 -8.18 17.04 -12.81
CA PHE A 63 -7.63 17.24 -11.47
C PHE A 63 -6.38 16.38 -11.19
N ASN A 64 -6.19 15.28 -11.90
CA ASN A 64 -5.17 14.28 -11.59
C ASN A 64 -3.92 14.43 -12.49
N ARG A 65 -2.83 15.03 -11.97
CA ARG A 65 -1.50 14.99 -12.63
C ARG A 65 -0.66 13.85 -12.05
N THR A 66 -0.43 12.81 -12.85
CA THR A 66 0.29 11.60 -12.44
C THR A 66 1.80 11.83 -12.22
N TYR A 67 2.30 11.54 -11.02
CA TYR A 67 3.74 11.38 -10.76
C TYR A 67 4.05 9.91 -10.44
N PRO A 68 5.13 9.32 -10.98
CA PRO A 68 5.54 7.98 -10.59
C PRO A 68 6.20 8.02 -9.21
N ILE A 69 5.72 7.18 -8.29
CA ILE A 69 6.27 7.09 -6.93
C ILE A 69 6.76 5.67 -6.69
N PHE A 70 8.01 5.43 -7.07
CA PHE A 70 8.83 4.33 -6.55
C PHE A 70 10.29 4.75 -6.54
N THR A 71 10.86 5.01 -5.35
CA THR A 71 12.31 5.19 -5.21
C THR A 71 12.96 3.86 -4.82
N VAL A 72 14.20 3.61 -5.26
CA VAL A 72 14.93 2.33 -5.01
C VAL A 72 15.05 2.01 -3.52
N ARG A 73 15.22 3.04 -2.67
CA ARG A 73 15.26 2.91 -1.21
C ARG A 73 13.96 2.35 -0.63
N TRP A 74 12.84 2.79 -1.18
CA TRP A 74 11.52 2.34 -0.76
C TRP A 74 11.31 0.85 -1.12
N LEU A 75 11.70 0.45 -2.33
CA LEU A 75 11.65 -0.95 -2.80
C LEU A 75 12.57 -1.87 -1.97
N ALA A 76 13.76 -1.40 -1.61
CA ALA A 76 14.74 -2.18 -0.84
C ALA A 76 14.28 -2.49 0.60
N VAL A 77 13.67 -1.51 1.28
CA VAL A 77 13.16 -1.71 2.66
C VAL A 77 11.97 -2.67 2.65
N HIS A 78 11.06 -2.52 1.69
CA HIS A 78 9.81 -3.28 1.66
C HIS A 78 9.94 -4.66 1.02
N GLY A 79 10.82 -4.83 0.03
CA GLY A 79 11.07 -6.10 -0.64
C GLY A 79 12.03 -7.03 0.13
N LEU A 80 12.89 -6.50 1.00
CA LEU A 80 13.93 -7.32 1.66
C LEU A 80 13.85 -7.29 3.18
N ALA A 81 13.71 -6.11 3.81
CA ALA A 81 13.79 -6.02 5.27
C ALA A 81 12.55 -6.60 5.98
N VAL A 82 11.35 -6.26 5.49
CA VAL A 82 10.08 -6.75 6.08
C VAL A 82 9.93 -8.27 5.96
N PRO A 83 10.18 -8.92 4.80
CA PRO A 83 10.15 -10.36 4.69
C PRO A 83 11.19 -11.05 5.59
N THR A 84 12.38 -10.47 5.72
CA THR A 84 13.46 -11.05 6.54
C THR A 84 13.10 -11.09 8.03
N VAL A 85 12.54 -10.01 8.58
CA VAL A 85 12.12 -9.97 10.00
C VAL A 85 10.97 -10.94 10.26
N SER A 86 9.99 -11.01 9.36
CA SER A 86 8.85 -11.92 9.51
C SER A 86 9.26 -13.39 9.43
N PHE A 87 10.21 -13.70 8.54
CA PHE A 87 10.79 -15.04 8.41
C PHE A 87 11.60 -15.48 9.63
N LEU A 88 12.41 -14.58 10.20
CA LEU A 88 13.17 -14.89 11.43
C LEU A 88 12.25 -15.05 12.65
N GLY A 89 11.19 -14.24 12.73
CA GLY A 89 10.16 -14.37 13.76
C GLY A 89 9.43 -15.70 13.69
N SER A 90 9.10 -16.17 12.48
CA SER A 90 8.42 -17.46 12.31
C SER A 90 9.33 -18.66 12.64
N ILE A 91 10.61 -18.63 12.26
CA ILE A 91 11.59 -19.67 12.64
C ILE A 91 11.79 -19.72 14.16
N SER A 92 11.89 -18.55 14.80
CA SER A 92 12.05 -18.47 16.26
C SER A 92 10.82 -19.03 17.00
N ALA A 93 9.62 -18.80 16.47
CA ALA A 93 8.39 -19.35 17.02
C ALA A 93 8.29 -20.88 16.89
N MET A 94 8.92 -21.47 15.86
CA MET A 94 8.92 -22.93 15.65
C MET A 94 9.71 -23.69 16.72
N GLN A 95 10.64 -23.05 17.43
CA GLN A 95 11.44 -23.68 18.48
C GLN A 95 10.63 -24.08 19.72
N PHE A 96 9.40 -23.58 19.87
CA PHE A 96 8.53 -23.85 21.02
C PHE A 96 7.40 -24.85 20.70
N ILE A 97 7.48 -25.50 19.54
CA ILE A 97 6.52 -26.52 19.12
C ILE A 97 7.08 -27.89 19.54
N GLN A 98 6.41 -28.55 20.48
CA GLN A 98 6.55 -29.99 20.72
C GLN A 98 5.66 -30.78 19.76
#